data_AF-A0A3C7VZ70-F1
#
_entry.id   AF-A0A3C7VZ70-F1
#
_cell.length_a   1.000
_cell.length_b   1.000
_cell.length_c   1.000
_cell.angle_alpha   90.00
_cell.angle_beta   90.00
_cell.angle_gamma   90.00
#
_symmetry.space_group_name_H-M   'P 1'
#
loop_
_entity.id
_entity.type
_entity.pdbx_description
1 polymer ?
#
loop_
_entity_poly.entity_id
_entity_poly.type
_entity_poly.pdbx_seq_one_letter_code
_entity_poly.pdbx_strand_id
1 'polypeptide(L)'
;MFEYRQVLVRMRQGDSDREIARARLMGRVKAAALRATATEQGWLESDQPLPDDAALAEVLAPTPAAAGPASTVEPFRDQIAAWREKGVQGTTIYDALVRNHGYTGSYSAVRRFLQRLDAATPKATVILDFAPGEAAQVDFGAGPLIPDERTGELLKTWVFVMTLCHSRHQYAELIRHQNVETWLACHRRAFEWFGGVPERVIIDNAKCAIIRACHRDPEVQRAYAECAEGYGFKIDPCPPRDPQKKGRVEAGVKYIKRRFFPLREFRHLRDANEQLSAWVLGTAGNRVHGSTHQRPLDQFTEVEQPLLQPLPDAPPELATWTQVKVHRDAHVQFRKALYSVPFQRVGQSLWLKATSTTVRLYADHQLVATHTRLFAAGQRSTVTDHMPPEAIAHLLRDPQWCRRQAERIGPACTTLIERLFANRVLENLRAAQGVIRLAKAYSPERLERACQRALEFDNPRYRAVKTILERGLDQHTDPQQAFDQLGEAYTGGGRFSRDTRKLLTH
;
A
#
# COMPACT_ATOMS: atom_id res chain seq x y z
N MET A 1 24.35 -50.42 -9.16
CA MET A 1 25.16 -51.39 -8.39
C MET A 1 24.36 -52.66 -8.07
N PHE A 2 23.13 -52.56 -7.55
CA PHE A 2 22.23 -53.69 -7.32
C PHE A 2 22.09 -54.67 -8.51
N GLU A 3 21.88 -54.16 -9.73
CA GLU A 3 21.76 -54.99 -10.94
C GLU A 3 23.04 -55.80 -11.23
N TYR A 4 24.22 -55.24 -10.97
CA TYR A 4 25.50 -55.92 -11.19
C TYR A 4 25.71 -57.07 -10.19
N ARG A 5 25.36 -56.86 -8.92
CA ARG A 5 25.45 -57.90 -7.89
C ARG A 5 24.49 -59.05 -8.16
N GLN A 6 23.27 -58.76 -8.61
CA GLN A 6 22.29 -59.78 -8.98
C GLN A 6 22.76 -60.61 -10.19
N VAL A 7 23.41 -59.96 -11.16
CA VAL A 7 24.01 -60.65 -12.31
C VAL A 7 25.18 -61.54 -11.85
N LEU A 8 26.05 -61.08 -10.95
CA LEU A 8 27.14 -61.90 -10.40
C LEU A 8 26.65 -63.14 -9.63
N VAL A 9 25.56 -63.01 -8.85
CA VAL A 9 24.92 -64.15 -8.18
C VAL A 9 24.49 -65.20 -9.20
N ARG A 10 23.85 -64.78 -10.29
CA ARG A 10 23.42 -65.69 -11.35
C ARG A 10 24.59 -66.31 -12.11
N MET A 11 25.66 -65.54 -12.32
CA MET A 11 26.90 -66.06 -12.90
C MET A 11 27.53 -67.15 -12.02
N ARG A 12 27.52 -66.98 -10.68
CA ARG A 12 27.95 -68.03 -9.73
C ARG A 12 27.05 -69.27 -9.76
N GLN A 13 25.76 -69.08 -10.00
CA GLN A 13 24.78 -70.17 -10.12
C GLN A 13 24.87 -70.92 -11.45
N GLY A 14 25.73 -70.47 -12.38
CA GLY A 14 25.98 -71.15 -13.65
C GLY A 14 25.21 -70.59 -14.85
N ASP A 15 24.42 -69.52 -14.69
CA ASP A 15 23.71 -68.90 -15.81
C ASP A 15 24.70 -68.39 -16.86
N SER A 16 24.44 -68.69 -18.13
CA SER A 16 25.18 -68.15 -19.28
C SER A 16 24.81 -66.70 -19.58
N ASP A 17 25.67 -65.99 -20.31
CA ASP A 17 25.41 -64.59 -20.71
C ASP A 17 24.14 -64.42 -21.55
N ARG A 18 23.73 -65.49 -22.27
CA ARG A 18 22.48 -65.51 -23.04
C ARG A 18 21.26 -65.62 -22.11
N GLU A 19 21.34 -66.40 -21.04
CA GLU A 19 20.26 -66.55 -20.06
C GLU A 19 20.08 -65.27 -19.24
N ILE A 20 21.19 -64.63 -18.84
CA ILE A 20 21.19 -63.33 -18.17
C ILE A 20 20.54 -62.26 -19.06
N ALA A 21 20.86 -62.24 -20.35
CA ALA A 21 20.25 -61.32 -21.31
C ALA A 21 18.77 -61.63 -21.58
N ARG A 22 18.39 -62.91 -21.66
CA ARG A 22 17.01 -63.35 -21.84
C ARG A 22 16.14 -62.99 -20.63
N ALA A 23 16.72 -63.02 -19.43
CA ALA A 23 16.10 -62.56 -18.18
C ALA A 23 16.01 -61.03 -18.06
N ARG A 24 16.50 -60.28 -19.06
CA ARG A 24 16.48 -58.80 -19.13
C ARG A 24 17.23 -58.10 -17.99
N LEU A 25 18.16 -58.79 -17.33
CA LEU A 25 18.97 -58.22 -16.24
C LEU A 25 20.13 -57.38 -16.77
N MET A 26 20.79 -57.85 -17.84
CA MET A 26 21.90 -57.14 -18.46
C MET A 26 22.07 -57.60 -19.91
N GLY A 27 22.38 -56.67 -20.82
CA GLY A 27 22.63 -57.01 -22.22
C GLY A 27 23.83 -57.97 -22.36
N ARG A 28 23.73 -58.93 -23.27
CA ARG A 28 24.71 -60.03 -23.43
C ARG A 28 26.17 -59.56 -23.50
N VAL A 29 26.45 -58.49 -24.23
CA VAL A 29 27.81 -57.94 -24.37
C VAL A 29 28.34 -57.38 -23.05
N LYS A 30 27.49 -56.69 -22.29
CA LYS A 30 27.83 -56.17 -20.96
C LYS A 30 27.98 -57.29 -19.93
N ALA A 31 27.14 -58.33 -20.01
CA ALA A 31 27.25 -59.51 -19.15
C ALA A 31 28.56 -60.26 -19.40
N ALA A 32 28.96 -60.45 -20.67
CA ALA A 32 30.25 -61.05 -21.02
C ALA A 32 31.44 -60.23 -20.49
N ALA A 33 31.40 -58.90 -20.64
CA ALA A 33 32.42 -58.01 -20.09
C ALA A 33 32.50 -58.09 -18.55
N LEU A 34 31.35 -58.05 -17.87
CA LEU A 34 31.27 -58.20 -16.43
C LEU A 34 31.81 -59.57 -15.96
N ARG A 35 31.54 -60.65 -16.69
CA ARG A 35 32.05 -61.99 -16.36
C ARG A 35 33.57 -62.07 -16.47
N ALA A 36 34.16 -61.45 -17.49
CA ALA A 36 35.61 -61.38 -17.63
C ALA A 36 36.23 -60.67 -16.41
N THR A 37 35.72 -59.47 -16.08
CA THR A 37 36.17 -58.72 -14.90
C THR A 37 35.92 -59.47 -13.60
N ALA A 38 34.79 -60.16 -13.46
CA ALA A 38 34.46 -60.94 -12.26
C ALA A 38 35.35 -62.18 -12.10
N THR A 39 35.79 -62.78 -13.21
CA THR A 39 36.75 -63.89 -13.19
C THR A 39 38.13 -63.42 -12.77
N GLU A 40 38.59 -62.29 -13.32
CA GLU A 40 39.88 -61.68 -12.97
C GLU A 40 39.96 -61.26 -11.50
N GLN A 41 38.85 -60.82 -10.93
CA GLN A 41 38.74 -60.38 -9.54
C GLN A 41 38.35 -61.51 -8.56
N GLY A 42 38.21 -62.75 -9.02
CA GLY A 42 37.82 -63.89 -8.17
C GLY A 42 36.36 -63.85 -7.68
N TRP A 43 35.52 -62.94 -8.17
CA TRP A 43 34.16 -62.74 -7.68
C TRP A 43 33.19 -63.86 -8.05
N LEU A 44 33.58 -64.80 -8.91
CA LEU A 44 32.78 -65.96 -9.28
C LEU A 44 33.07 -67.20 -8.42
N GLU A 45 34.08 -67.14 -7.56
CA GLU A 45 34.42 -68.23 -6.63
C GLU A 45 33.38 -68.29 -5.50
N SER A 46 33.00 -69.51 -5.09
CA SER A 46 31.93 -69.75 -4.12
C SER A 46 32.37 -69.55 -2.67
N ASP A 47 33.67 -69.58 -2.41
CA ASP A 47 34.32 -69.39 -1.10
C ASP A 47 34.58 -67.91 -0.77
N GLN A 48 34.60 -67.04 -1.78
CA GLN A 48 34.74 -65.60 -1.59
C GLN A 48 33.37 -64.91 -1.42
N PRO A 49 33.22 -63.95 -0.50
CA PRO A 49 32.01 -63.13 -0.42
C PRO A 49 31.83 -62.32 -1.71
N LEU A 50 30.59 -62.06 -2.11
CA LEU A 50 30.32 -61.15 -3.22
C LEU A 50 30.86 -59.74 -2.89
N PRO A 51 31.41 -59.02 -3.88
CA PRO A 51 31.90 -57.67 -3.67
C PRO A 51 30.77 -56.76 -3.18
N ASP A 52 31.11 -55.83 -2.29
CA ASP A 52 30.20 -54.78 -1.87
C ASP A 52 30.04 -53.70 -2.95
N ASP A 53 29.13 -52.76 -2.72
CA ASP A 53 28.83 -51.72 -3.70
C ASP A 53 30.04 -50.79 -3.93
N ALA A 54 30.96 -50.67 -2.98
CA ALA A 54 32.16 -49.85 -3.09
C ALA A 54 33.22 -50.51 -3.98
N ALA A 55 33.51 -51.79 -3.75
CA ALA A 55 34.43 -52.59 -4.56
C ALA A 55 33.93 -52.75 -6.00
N LEU A 56 32.62 -52.96 -6.18
CA LEU A 56 32.01 -52.96 -7.50
C LEU A 56 32.16 -51.59 -8.20
N ALA A 57 32.00 -50.49 -7.46
CA ALA A 57 32.08 -49.14 -8.03
C ALA A 57 33.51 -48.80 -8.46
N GLU A 58 34.52 -49.24 -7.72
CA GLU A 58 35.93 -49.00 -8.03
C GLU A 58 36.36 -49.70 -9.32
N VAL A 59 35.99 -50.96 -9.48
CA VAL A 59 36.41 -51.77 -10.63
C VAL A 59 35.53 -51.54 -11.87
N LEU A 60 34.23 -51.31 -11.68
CA LEU A 60 33.27 -51.09 -12.78
C LEU A 60 33.00 -49.61 -13.05
N ALA A 61 33.77 -48.71 -12.42
CA ALA A 61 33.73 -47.29 -12.73
C ALA A 61 33.86 -47.11 -14.24
N PRO A 62 32.94 -46.37 -14.90
CA PRO A 62 33.09 -46.09 -16.30
C PRO A 62 34.43 -45.37 -16.50
N THR A 63 35.30 -45.94 -17.34
CA THR A 63 36.49 -45.23 -17.82
C THR A 63 36.02 -43.90 -18.39
N PRO A 64 36.63 -42.76 -18.02
CA PRO A 64 36.23 -41.46 -18.55
C PRO A 64 36.19 -41.56 -20.08
N ALA A 65 35.02 -41.28 -20.68
CA ALA A 65 34.90 -41.27 -22.13
C ALA A 65 36.01 -40.36 -22.68
N ALA A 66 36.75 -40.84 -23.70
CA ALA A 66 37.78 -40.06 -24.35
C ALA A 66 37.22 -38.66 -24.65
N ALA A 67 37.90 -37.63 -24.14
CA ALA A 67 37.41 -36.26 -24.22
C ALA A 67 37.11 -35.92 -25.69
N GLY A 68 35.84 -35.65 -25.99
CA GLY A 68 35.47 -35.13 -27.30
C GLY A 68 36.24 -33.84 -27.62
N PRO A 69 36.22 -33.38 -28.88
CA PRO A 69 36.96 -32.19 -29.28
C PRO A 69 36.68 -31.01 -28.33
N ALA A 70 37.75 -30.31 -27.94
CA ALA A 70 37.68 -29.20 -26.99
C ALA A 70 36.62 -28.20 -27.44
N SER A 71 35.83 -27.73 -26.48
CA SER A 71 34.74 -26.78 -26.74
C SER A 71 35.29 -25.54 -27.44
N THR A 72 34.60 -25.00 -28.44
CA THR A 72 35.07 -23.77 -29.12
C THR A 72 35.16 -22.55 -28.19
N VAL A 73 34.50 -22.62 -27.02
CA VAL A 73 34.58 -21.61 -25.95
C VAL A 73 35.68 -21.86 -24.93
N GLU A 74 36.43 -22.96 -25.05
CA GLU A 74 37.49 -23.33 -24.11
C GLU A 74 38.56 -22.25 -23.91
N PRO A 75 39.01 -21.53 -24.96
CA PRO A 75 39.98 -20.43 -24.79
C PRO A 75 39.46 -19.27 -23.93
N PHE A 76 38.14 -19.16 -23.75
CA PHE A 76 37.49 -18.09 -22.98
C PHE A 76 36.97 -18.58 -21.61
N ARG A 77 37.37 -19.77 -21.17
CA ARG A 77 36.90 -20.42 -19.93
C ARG A 77 36.90 -19.49 -18.72
N ASP A 78 38.05 -18.90 -18.41
CA ASP A 78 38.21 -18.08 -17.20
C ASP A 78 37.37 -16.80 -17.25
N GLN A 79 37.28 -16.20 -18.44
CA GLN A 79 36.48 -15.00 -18.68
C GLN A 79 34.97 -15.29 -18.56
N ILE A 80 34.51 -16.39 -19.15
CA ILE A 80 33.11 -16.84 -19.06
C ILE A 80 32.77 -17.20 -17.62
N ALA A 81 33.67 -17.88 -16.90
CA ALA A 81 33.50 -18.22 -15.49
C ALA A 81 33.35 -16.95 -14.63
N ALA A 82 34.24 -15.97 -14.80
CA ALA A 82 34.19 -14.71 -14.08
C ALA A 82 32.92 -13.90 -14.38
N TRP A 83 32.45 -13.87 -15.63
CA TRP A 83 31.18 -13.23 -15.98
C TRP A 83 29.97 -13.98 -15.42
N ARG A 84 30.01 -15.32 -15.43
CA ARG A 84 28.96 -16.16 -14.85
C ARG A 84 28.86 -15.98 -13.34
N GLU A 85 29.99 -15.89 -12.64
CA GLU A 85 30.04 -15.60 -11.20
C GLU A 85 29.45 -14.23 -10.86
N LYS A 86 29.69 -13.23 -11.72
CA LYS A 86 29.06 -11.89 -11.63
C LYS A 86 27.57 -11.87 -12.03
N GLY A 87 26.98 -13.01 -12.37
CA GLY A 87 25.56 -13.13 -12.72
C GLY A 87 25.19 -12.63 -14.11
N VAL A 88 26.17 -12.47 -15.02
CA VAL A 88 25.90 -12.02 -16.40
C VAL A 88 25.12 -13.11 -17.15
N GLN A 89 24.08 -12.69 -17.88
CA GLN A 89 23.24 -13.62 -18.65
C GLN A 89 24.02 -14.26 -19.80
N GLY A 90 23.72 -15.52 -20.12
CA GLY A 90 24.44 -16.29 -21.14
C GLY A 90 24.38 -15.68 -22.53
N THR A 91 23.27 -15.02 -22.89
CA THR A 91 23.13 -14.27 -24.15
C THR A 91 24.09 -13.08 -24.20
N THR A 92 24.17 -12.31 -23.11
CA THR A 92 25.12 -11.19 -22.97
C THR A 92 26.58 -11.67 -23.00
N ILE A 93 26.88 -12.82 -22.39
CA ILE A 93 28.21 -13.44 -22.47
C ILE A 93 28.55 -13.75 -23.92
N TYR A 94 27.62 -14.36 -24.68
CA TYR A 94 27.84 -14.66 -26.10
C TYR A 94 28.06 -13.39 -26.93
N ASP A 95 27.22 -12.37 -26.77
CA ASP A 95 27.35 -11.10 -27.51
C ASP A 95 28.68 -10.40 -27.19
N ALA A 96 29.15 -10.48 -25.95
CA ALA A 96 30.44 -9.94 -25.53
C ALA A 96 31.61 -10.74 -26.14
N LEU A 97 31.51 -12.06 -26.24
CA LEU A 97 32.51 -12.91 -26.90
C LEU A 97 32.62 -12.58 -28.40
N VAL A 98 31.49 -12.41 -29.08
CA VAL A 98 31.47 -12.04 -30.51
C VAL A 98 32.09 -10.65 -30.72
N ARG A 99 31.65 -9.66 -29.92
CA ARG A 99 32.02 -8.25 -30.10
C ARG A 99 33.47 -7.96 -29.69
N ASN A 100 33.91 -8.48 -28.55
CA ASN A 100 35.18 -8.09 -27.95
C ASN A 100 36.30 -9.09 -28.23
N HIS A 101 35.96 -10.31 -28.60
CA HIS A 101 36.91 -11.41 -28.74
C HIS A 101 36.79 -12.16 -30.08
N GLY A 102 35.98 -11.67 -31.01
CA GLY A 102 35.86 -12.24 -32.36
C GLY A 102 35.35 -13.68 -32.38
N TYR A 103 34.58 -14.11 -31.38
CA TYR A 103 34.10 -15.48 -31.29
C TYR A 103 33.15 -15.82 -32.44
N THR A 104 33.45 -16.88 -33.20
CA THR A 104 32.69 -17.33 -34.38
C THR A 104 31.82 -18.57 -34.13
N GLY A 105 31.84 -19.12 -32.92
CA GLY A 105 31.03 -20.28 -32.56
C GLY A 105 29.58 -19.92 -32.24
N SER A 106 28.78 -20.91 -31.86
CA SER A 106 27.35 -20.72 -31.59
C SER A 106 27.04 -20.44 -30.12
N TYR A 107 25.94 -19.73 -29.87
CA TYR A 107 25.38 -19.57 -28.52
C TYR A 107 25.15 -20.92 -27.81
N SER A 108 24.79 -21.97 -28.55
CA SER A 108 24.64 -23.33 -28.03
C SER A 108 25.92 -23.90 -27.41
N ALA A 109 27.11 -23.52 -27.90
CA ALA A 109 28.38 -23.90 -27.29
C ALA A 109 28.59 -23.18 -25.94
N VAL A 110 28.30 -21.88 -25.87
CA VAL A 110 28.32 -21.10 -24.62
C VAL A 110 27.32 -21.67 -23.61
N ARG A 111 26.08 -21.96 -24.04
CA ARG A 111 25.04 -22.55 -23.18
C ARG A 111 25.47 -23.89 -22.58
N ARG A 112 25.99 -24.82 -23.40
CA ARG A 112 26.48 -26.13 -22.93
C ARG A 112 27.65 -25.97 -21.96
N PHE A 113 28.53 -25.00 -22.20
CA PHE A 113 29.65 -24.72 -21.32
C PHE A 113 29.19 -24.15 -19.97
N LEU A 114 28.27 -23.19 -19.97
CA LEU A 114 27.65 -22.66 -18.74
C LEU A 114 26.93 -23.76 -17.95
N GLN A 115 26.22 -24.68 -18.62
CA GLN A 115 25.59 -25.83 -17.96
C GLN A 115 26.62 -26.75 -17.29
N ARG A 116 27.76 -27.03 -17.94
CA ARG A 116 28.85 -27.82 -17.34
C ARG A 116 29.48 -27.10 -16.17
N LEU A 117 29.67 -25.79 -16.27
CA LEU A 117 30.24 -24.96 -15.21
C LEU A 117 29.32 -24.93 -13.99
N ASP A 118 28.02 -24.72 -14.20
CA ASP A 118 27.02 -24.78 -13.12
C ASP A 118 26.94 -26.18 -12.47
N ALA A 119 27.07 -27.25 -13.27
CA ALA A 119 27.07 -28.63 -12.77
C ALA A 119 28.35 -28.99 -11.98
N ALA A 120 29.50 -28.38 -12.30
CA ALA A 120 30.75 -28.57 -11.57
C ALA A 120 30.75 -27.89 -10.18
N THR A 121 29.92 -26.86 -10.00
CA THR A 121 29.69 -26.19 -8.71
C THR A 121 28.22 -26.31 -8.31
N PRO A 122 27.78 -27.49 -7.85
CA PRO A 122 26.40 -27.68 -7.43
C PRO A 122 26.11 -26.76 -6.24
N LYS A 123 25.15 -25.84 -6.42
CA LYS A 123 24.67 -25.01 -5.30
C LYS A 123 23.72 -25.85 -4.46
N ALA A 124 24.20 -26.33 -3.32
CA ALA A 124 23.36 -26.95 -2.32
C ALA A 124 22.40 -25.90 -1.73
N THR A 125 21.12 -26.23 -1.65
CA THR A 125 20.10 -25.43 -0.97
C THR A 125 19.54 -26.23 0.19
N VAL A 126 19.43 -25.62 1.37
CA VAL A 126 18.81 -26.26 2.53
C VAL A 126 17.30 -26.13 2.41
N ILE A 127 16.58 -27.24 2.61
CA ILE A 127 15.12 -27.24 2.74
C ILE A 127 14.78 -26.79 4.16
N LEU A 128 13.96 -25.76 4.28
CA LEU A 128 13.45 -25.30 5.58
C LEU A 128 12.21 -26.12 5.95
N ASP A 129 12.30 -26.84 7.07
CA ASP A 129 11.19 -27.56 7.69
C ASP A 129 10.53 -26.72 8.78
N PHE A 130 9.22 -26.91 8.95
CA PHE A 130 8.40 -26.14 9.88
C PHE A 130 7.43 -27.07 10.61
N ALA A 131 7.29 -26.88 11.90
CA ALA A 131 6.28 -27.53 12.72
C ALA A 131 4.86 -27.06 12.31
N PRO A 132 3.81 -27.86 12.55
CA PRO A 132 2.43 -27.44 12.31
C PRO A 132 2.12 -26.16 13.10
N GLY A 133 1.51 -25.17 12.43
CA GLY A 133 1.10 -23.91 13.04
C GLY A 133 2.24 -22.92 13.29
N GLU A 134 3.49 -23.33 13.10
CA GLU A 134 4.66 -22.50 13.36
C GLU A 134 4.70 -21.28 12.45
N ALA A 135 4.49 -21.45 11.13
CA ALA A 135 4.73 -20.37 10.18
C ALA A 135 3.76 -20.33 9.01
N ALA A 136 3.43 -19.13 8.57
CA ALA A 136 2.86 -18.87 7.25
C ALA A 136 3.79 -18.00 6.41
N GLN A 137 3.69 -18.11 5.10
CA GLN A 137 4.42 -17.28 4.14
C GLN A 137 3.44 -16.44 3.32
N VAL A 138 3.72 -15.16 3.18
CA VAL A 138 2.83 -14.21 2.49
C VAL A 138 3.54 -13.52 1.34
N ASP A 139 2.85 -13.42 0.20
CA ASP A 139 3.33 -12.70 -0.99
C ASP A 139 2.22 -11.96 -1.74
N PHE A 140 2.65 -10.98 -2.54
CA PHE A 140 1.84 -10.35 -3.57
C PHE A 140 2.34 -10.70 -4.97
N GLY A 141 1.42 -11.23 -5.78
CA GLY A 141 1.64 -11.43 -7.21
C GLY A 141 0.83 -10.47 -8.07
N ALA A 142 1.32 -10.13 -9.26
CA ALA A 142 0.46 -9.55 -10.30
C ALA A 142 -0.70 -10.50 -10.64
N GLY A 143 -1.93 -10.00 -10.66
CA GLY A 143 -3.13 -10.74 -11.07
C GLY A 143 -3.52 -10.47 -12.54
N PRO A 144 -4.61 -11.09 -13.02
CA PRO A 144 -5.15 -10.83 -14.36
C PRO A 144 -5.81 -9.45 -14.44
N LEU A 145 -6.10 -9.01 -15.67
CA LEU A 145 -7.02 -7.89 -15.89
C LEU A 145 -8.44 -8.39 -15.67
N ILE A 146 -9.23 -7.67 -14.86
CA ILE A 146 -10.61 -8.04 -14.54
C ILE A 146 -11.51 -6.83 -14.79
N PRO A 147 -12.63 -6.98 -15.52
CA PRO A 147 -13.57 -5.90 -15.75
C PRO A 147 -14.17 -5.36 -14.44
N ASP A 148 -14.34 -4.05 -14.36
CA ASP A 148 -15.10 -3.40 -13.30
C ASP A 148 -16.60 -3.65 -13.51
N GLU A 149 -17.29 -4.04 -12.43
CA GLU A 149 -18.71 -4.37 -12.47
C GLU A 149 -19.60 -3.20 -12.92
N ARG A 150 -19.17 -1.96 -12.67
CA ARG A 150 -19.95 -0.76 -12.96
C ARG A 150 -19.56 -0.10 -14.28
N THR A 151 -18.27 -0.07 -14.61
CA THR A 151 -17.78 0.65 -15.80
C THR A 151 -17.42 -0.26 -16.96
N GLY A 152 -17.25 -1.56 -16.75
CA GLY A 152 -16.74 -2.51 -17.74
C GLY A 152 -15.25 -2.32 -18.07
N GLU A 153 -14.56 -1.37 -17.46
CA GLU A 153 -13.15 -1.09 -17.69
C GLU A 153 -12.28 -2.24 -17.13
N LEU A 154 -11.28 -2.67 -17.89
CA LEU A 154 -10.34 -3.69 -17.45
C LEU A 154 -9.36 -3.14 -16.41
N LEU A 155 -9.54 -3.55 -15.16
CA LEU A 155 -8.71 -3.11 -14.04
C LEU A 155 -7.56 -4.08 -13.81
N LYS A 156 -6.37 -3.53 -13.54
CA LYS A 156 -5.22 -4.29 -13.05
C LYS A 156 -5.50 -4.80 -11.64
N THR A 157 -5.29 -6.10 -11.43
CA THR A 157 -5.45 -6.73 -10.12
C THR A 157 -4.13 -7.30 -9.62
N TRP A 158 -4.11 -7.61 -8.33
CA TRP A 158 -3.04 -8.30 -7.63
C TRP A 158 -3.64 -9.51 -6.93
N VAL A 159 -2.82 -10.54 -6.69
CA VAL A 159 -3.19 -11.70 -5.88
C VAL A 159 -2.39 -11.68 -4.58
N PHE A 160 -3.09 -11.63 -3.47
CA PHE A 160 -2.57 -11.94 -2.15
C PHE A 160 -2.52 -13.46 -1.99
N VAL A 161 -1.42 -14.00 -1.49
CA VAL A 161 -1.33 -15.43 -1.15
C VAL A 161 -0.69 -15.56 0.22
N MET A 162 -1.36 -16.25 1.13
CA MET A 162 -0.81 -16.70 2.40
C MET A 162 -0.80 -18.23 2.41
N THR A 163 0.36 -18.86 2.54
CA THR A 163 0.51 -20.32 2.54
C THR A 163 1.06 -20.79 3.88
N LEU A 164 0.35 -21.70 4.54
CA LEU A 164 0.84 -22.36 5.74
C LEU A 164 2.04 -23.22 5.39
N CYS A 165 3.08 -23.11 6.21
CA CYS A 165 4.35 -23.73 5.93
C CYS A 165 4.25 -25.26 6.05
N HIS A 166 3.58 -25.79 7.07
CA HIS A 166 3.55 -27.23 7.26
C HIS A 166 2.67 -27.91 6.20
N SER A 167 1.36 -27.62 6.18
CA SER A 167 0.37 -28.25 5.29
C SER A 167 0.48 -27.89 3.82
N ARG A 168 1.09 -26.74 3.49
CA ARG A 168 1.01 -26.12 2.15
C ARG A 168 -0.40 -25.70 1.75
N HIS A 169 -1.34 -25.70 2.69
CA HIS A 169 -2.65 -25.14 2.47
C HIS A 169 -2.53 -23.62 2.34
N GLN A 170 -3.27 -23.04 1.41
CA GLN A 170 -3.12 -21.64 1.04
C GLN A 170 -4.46 -20.92 1.10
N TYR A 171 -4.43 -19.68 1.56
CA TYR A 171 -5.44 -18.68 1.32
C TYR A 171 -4.98 -17.79 0.17
N ALA A 172 -5.87 -17.47 -0.77
CA ALA A 172 -5.55 -16.56 -1.86
C ALA A 172 -6.73 -15.66 -2.20
N GLU A 173 -6.44 -14.40 -2.49
CA GLU A 173 -7.46 -13.39 -2.77
C GLU A 173 -6.97 -12.41 -3.85
N LEU A 174 -7.81 -12.15 -4.85
CA LEU A 174 -7.62 -11.09 -5.83
C LEU A 174 -8.10 -9.75 -5.27
N ILE A 175 -7.24 -8.76 -5.39
CA ILE A 175 -7.42 -7.41 -4.84
C ILE A 175 -7.03 -6.34 -5.87
N ARG A 176 -7.47 -5.10 -5.64
CA ARG A 176 -7.19 -3.94 -6.52
C ARG A 176 -5.99 -3.11 -6.07
N HIS A 177 -5.64 -3.15 -4.79
CA HIS A 177 -4.66 -2.25 -4.20
C HIS A 177 -3.68 -3.01 -3.30
N GLN A 178 -2.42 -2.61 -3.31
CA GLN A 178 -1.37 -3.16 -2.43
C GLN A 178 -1.03 -2.22 -1.28
N ASN A 179 -1.99 -1.41 -0.85
CA ASN A 179 -1.76 -0.49 0.26
C ASN A 179 -1.83 -1.23 1.61
N VAL A 180 -1.37 -0.58 2.67
CA VAL A 180 -1.33 -1.14 4.02
C VAL A 180 -2.72 -1.60 4.49
N GLU A 181 -3.78 -0.83 4.22
CA GLU A 181 -5.14 -1.23 4.61
C GLU A 181 -5.56 -2.55 3.97
N THR A 182 -5.31 -2.72 2.68
CA THR A 182 -5.62 -3.97 1.98
C THR A 182 -4.77 -5.12 2.50
N TRP A 183 -3.48 -4.88 2.77
CA TRP A 183 -2.58 -5.88 3.36
C TRP A 183 -3.10 -6.39 4.72
N LEU A 184 -3.48 -5.48 5.62
CA LEU A 184 -4.03 -5.84 6.93
C LEU A 184 -5.38 -6.58 6.80
N ALA A 185 -6.25 -6.11 5.90
CA ALA A 185 -7.54 -6.75 5.68
C ALA A 185 -7.41 -8.16 5.11
N CYS A 186 -6.44 -8.40 4.21
CA CYS A 186 -6.13 -9.74 3.70
C CYS A 186 -5.61 -10.66 4.81
N HIS A 187 -4.79 -10.18 5.76
CA HIS A 187 -4.35 -10.98 6.90
C HIS A 187 -5.51 -11.41 7.78
N ARG A 188 -6.41 -10.48 8.14
CA ARG A 188 -7.63 -10.80 8.90
C ARG A 188 -8.41 -11.93 8.20
N ARG A 189 -8.74 -11.75 6.91
CA ARG A 189 -9.52 -12.75 6.17
C ARG A 189 -8.79 -14.08 6.01
N ALA A 190 -7.46 -14.07 5.91
CA ALA A 190 -6.66 -15.28 5.88
C ALA A 190 -6.70 -16.04 7.22
N PHE A 191 -6.59 -15.33 8.35
CA PHE A 191 -6.70 -15.95 9.67
C PHE A 191 -8.11 -16.49 9.93
N GLU A 192 -9.14 -15.74 9.53
CA GLU A 192 -10.54 -16.20 9.54
C GLU A 192 -10.72 -17.46 8.67
N TRP A 193 -10.10 -17.50 7.49
CA TRP A 193 -10.12 -18.66 6.59
C TRP A 193 -9.47 -19.91 7.21
N PHE A 194 -8.32 -19.74 7.87
CA PHE A 194 -7.66 -20.86 8.55
C PHE A 194 -8.36 -21.24 9.87
N GLY A 195 -9.19 -20.36 10.42
CA GLY A 195 -9.78 -20.53 11.76
C GLY A 195 -8.74 -20.37 12.87
N GLY A 196 -7.62 -19.69 12.61
CA GLY A 196 -6.52 -19.55 13.56
C GLY A 196 -5.36 -18.72 13.01
N VAL A 197 -4.39 -18.42 13.87
CA VAL A 197 -3.23 -17.58 13.58
C VAL A 197 -1.94 -18.41 13.71
N PRO A 198 -1.01 -18.38 12.73
CA PRO A 198 0.30 -19.02 12.86
C PRO A 198 1.20 -18.24 13.84
N GLU A 199 2.19 -18.91 14.45
CA GLU A 199 3.09 -18.25 15.41
C GLU A 199 3.94 -17.14 14.77
N ARG A 200 4.39 -17.36 13.53
CA ARG A 200 5.08 -16.34 12.73
C ARG A 200 4.56 -16.23 11.31
N VAL A 201 4.62 -15.02 10.78
CA VAL A 201 4.30 -14.71 9.38
C VAL A 201 5.57 -14.23 8.70
N ILE A 202 6.05 -15.04 7.77
CA ILE A 202 7.21 -14.76 6.95
C ILE A 202 6.76 -13.94 5.75
N ILE A 203 7.38 -12.78 5.56
CA ILE A 203 7.00 -11.82 4.53
C ILE A 203 8.19 -11.48 3.64
N ASP A 204 7.94 -11.17 2.37
CA ASP A 204 8.92 -10.43 1.59
C ASP A 204 8.89 -8.94 1.97
N ASN A 205 9.95 -8.20 1.64
CA ASN A 205 10.18 -6.79 1.95
C ASN A 205 9.24 -5.83 1.19
N ALA A 206 7.95 -6.18 1.09
CA ALA A 206 6.92 -5.34 0.53
C ALA A 206 6.78 -4.07 1.37
N LYS A 207 6.71 -2.91 0.70
CA LYS A 207 6.62 -1.59 1.35
C LYS A 207 5.38 -1.43 2.25
N CYS A 208 4.34 -2.25 2.05
CA CYS A 208 3.15 -2.26 2.91
C CYS A 208 3.41 -2.91 4.28
N ALA A 209 4.47 -3.70 4.41
CA ALA A 209 4.81 -4.43 5.63
C ALA A 209 6.12 -3.93 6.27
N ILE A 210 7.11 -3.56 5.46
CA ILE A 210 8.45 -3.12 5.91
C ILE A 210 8.76 -1.70 5.41
N ILE A 211 9.06 -0.79 6.34
CA ILE A 211 9.52 0.58 6.06
C ILE A 211 10.99 0.53 5.62
N ARG A 212 11.82 -0.14 6.42
CA ARG A 212 13.26 -0.30 6.16
C ARG A 212 13.64 -1.76 6.23
N ALA A 213 13.91 -2.34 5.06
CA ALA A 213 14.43 -3.70 4.97
C ALA A 213 15.94 -3.70 5.26
N CYS A 214 16.37 -4.45 6.27
CA CYS A 214 17.79 -4.73 6.49
C CYS A 214 17.98 -6.12 7.12
N HIS A 215 19.23 -6.58 7.18
CA HIS A 215 19.54 -7.95 7.60
C HIS A 215 19.46 -8.16 9.13
N ARG A 216 19.66 -7.10 9.93
CA ARG A 216 19.79 -7.19 11.39
C ARG A 216 18.63 -6.53 12.14
N ASP A 217 18.28 -5.30 11.76
CA ASP A 217 17.23 -4.48 12.39
C ASP A 217 16.20 -3.95 11.37
N PRO A 218 15.30 -4.82 10.87
CA PRO A 218 14.25 -4.39 9.95
C PRO A 218 13.21 -3.50 10.67
N GLU A 219 12.81 -2.40 10.03
CA GLU A 219 11.78 -1.51 10.56
C GLU A 219 10.42 -1.87 9.96
N VAL A 220 9.53 -2.39 10.80
CA VAL A 220 8.17 -2.79 10.43
C VAL A 220 7.25 -1.57 10.37
N GLN A 221 6.30 -1.58 9.43
CA GLN A 221 5.24 -0.59 9.37
C GLN A 221 4.41 -0.61 10.67
N ARG A 222 4.28 0.54 11.37
CA ARG A 222 3.55 0.64 12.66
C ARG A 222 2.16 -0.04 12.62
N ALA A 223 1.42 0.16 11.54
CA ALA A 223 0.12 -0.44 11.30
C ALA A 223 0.15 -1.98 11.27
N TYR A 224 1.20 -2.58 10.72
CA TYR A 224 1.38 -4.03 10.67
C TYR A 224 1.89 -4.57 12.01
N ALA A 225 2.73 -3.81 12.72
CA ALA A 225 3.13 -4.15 14.08
C ALA A 225 1.92 -4.18 15.05
N GLU A 226 1.02 -3.18 15.02
CA GLU A 226 -0.21 -3.20 15.82
C GLU A 226 -1.12 -4.39 15.47
N CYS A 227 -1.16 -4.78 14.19
CA CYS A 227 -1.91 -5.97 13.74
C CYS A 227 -1.29 -7.26 14.30
N ALA A 228 0.04 -7.39 14.23
CA ALA A 228 0.78 -8.52 14.77
C ALA A 228 0.59 -8.66 16.29
N GLU A 229 0.64 -7.55 17.02
CA GLU A 229 0.35 -7.51 18.45
C GLU A 229 -1.09 -7.94 18.75
N GLY A 230 -2.07 -7.42 18.00
CA GLY A 230 -3.48 -7.73 18.21
C GLY A 230 -3.85 -9.20 17.93
N TYR A 231 -3.18 -9.86 16.98
CA TYR A 231 -3.40 -11.27 16.65
C TYR A 231 -2.41 -12.24 17.30
N GLY A 232 -1.34 -11.75 17.94
CA GLY A 232 -0.35 -12.58 18.63
C GLY A 232 0.74 -13.23 17.75
N PHE A 233 0.86 -12.86 16.47
CA PHE A 233 1.89 -13.43 15.57
C PHE A 233 3.17 -12.60 15.51
N LYS A 234 4.31 -13.24 15.21
CA LYS A 234 5.59 -12.57 14.97
C LYS A 234 5.81 -12.30 13.49
N ILE A 235 6.37 -11.14 13.14
CA ILE A 235 6.72 -10.79 11.76
C ILE A 235 8.16 -11.21 11.49
N ASP A 236 8.36 -12.07 10.49
CA ASP A 236 9.67 -12.57 10.09
C ASP A 236 10.00 -12.08 8.65
N PRO A 237 10.70 -10.94 8.51
CA PRO A 237 11.03 -10.42 7.19
C PRO A 237 12.19 -11.19 6.55
N CYS A 238 12.01 -11.59 5.31
CA CYS A 238 13.06 -12.25 4.54
C CYS A 238 14.29 -11.32 4.38
N PRO A 239 15.51 -11.79 4.64
CA PRO A 239 16.72 -11.01 4.43
C PRO A 239 16.81 -10.46 3.00
N PRO A 240 17.22 -9.19 2.81
CA PRO A 240 17.43 -8.64 1.48
C PRO A 240 18.51 -9.44 0.73
N ARG A 241 18.27 -9.71 -0.56
CA ARG A 241 19.21 -10.39 -1.48
C ARG A 241 19.56 -11.84 -1.11
N ASP A 242 18.71 -12.54 -0.37
CA ASP A 242 18.81 -13.99 -0.15
C ASP A 242 17.60 -14.72 -0.79
N PRO A 243 17.68 -15.08 -2.08
CA PRO A 243 16.59 -15.78 -2.78
C PRO A 243 16.33 -17.19 -2.25
N GLN A 244 17.31 -17.81 -1.56
CA GLN A 244 17.19 -19.20 -1.14
C GLN A 244 16.17 -19.35 -0.01
N LYS A 245 16.09 -18.36 0.89
CA LYS A 245 15.05 -18.31 1.94
C LYS A 245 13.65 -17.97 1.39
N LYS A 246 13.55 -17.51 0.14
CA LYS A 246 12.31 -17.10 -0.54
C LYS A 246 11.62 -18.19 -1.37
N GLY A 247 12.22 -19.38 -1.48
CA GLY A 247 11.80 -20.39 -2.46
C GLY A 247 10.33 -20.85 -2.34
N ARG A 248 9.77 -20.87 -1.13
CA ARG A 248 8.37 -21.26 -0.88
C ARG A 248 7.37 -20.14 -1.14
N VAL A 249 7.76 -18.89 -0.84
CA VAL A 249 6.97 -17.67 -1.06
C VAL A 249 6.66 -17.51 -2.55
N GLU A 250 7.70 -17.58 -3.39
CA GLU A 250 7.56 -17.46 -4.84
C GLU A 250 6.76 -18.62 -5.46
N ALA A 251 6.77 -19.80 -4.83
CA ALA A 251 6.10 -20.97 -5.36
C ALA A 251 4.56 -20.83 -5.34
N GLY A 252 3.98 -20.23 -4.30
CA GLY A 252 2.53 -20.06 -4.17
C GLY A 252 1.93 -19.17 -5.26
N VAL A 253 2.47 -17.97 -5.43
CA VAL A 253 2.05 -17.04 -6.50
C VAL A 253 2.29 -17.64 -7.89
N LYS A 254 3.46 -18.25 -8.13
CA LYS A 254 3.75 -18.92 -9.41
C LYS A 254 2.77 -20.07 -9.69
N TYR A 255 2.36 -20.81 -8.65
CA TYR A 255 1.41 -21.90 -8.78
C TYR A 255 0.04 -21.41 -9.24
N ILE A 256 -0.52 -20.38 -8.59
CA ILE A 256 -1.79 -19.77 -8.99
C ILE A 256 -1.69 -19.23 -10.42
N LYS A 257 -0.62 -18.49 -10.75
CA LYS A 257 -0.42 -17.94 -12.10
C LYS A 257 -0.40 -18.98 -13.21
N ARG A 258 0.13 -20.17 -12.93
CA ARG A 258 0.28 -21.24 -13.92
C ARG A 258 -0.90 -22.20 -13.98
N ARG A 259 -1.65 -22.35 -12.89
CA ARG A 259 -2.67 -23.41 -12.76
C ARG A 259 -4.09 -22.89 -12.57
N PHE A 260 -4.26 -21.67 -12.07
CA PHE A 260 -5.57 -21.06 -11.89
C PHE A 260 -5.90 -20.08 -13.01
N PHE A 261 -5.06 -19.08 -13.26
CA PHE A 261 -5.39 -18.01 -14.23
C PHE A 261 -5.53 -18.43 -15.70
N PRO A 262 -4.71 -19.35 -16.26
CA PRO A 262 -4.78 -19.62 -17.69
C PRO A 262 -6.14 -20.17 -18.10
N LEU A 263 -6.65 -19.69 -19.25
CA LEU A 263 -7.90 -20.15 -19.87
C LEU A 263 -9.16 -19.94 -19.01
N ARG A 264 -9.11 -19.03 -18.03
CA ARG A 264 -10.29 -18.62 -17.24
C ARG A 264 -10.76 -17.22 -17.64
N GLU A 265 -12.06 -17.03 -17.58
CA GLU A 265 -12.72 -15.74 -17.72
C GLU A 265 -13.28 -15.30 -16.37
N PHE A 266 -13.21 -13.99 -16.12
CA PHE A 266 -13.65 -13.39 -14.87
C PHE A 266 -14.64 -12.28 -15.16
N ARG A 267 -15.87 -12.41 -14.62
CA ARG A 267 -16.95 -11.43 -14.86
C ARG A 267 -16.75 -10.13 -14.09
N HIS A 268 -16.24 -10.23 -12.88
CA HIS A 268 -15.90 -9.12 -11.99
C HIS A 268 -15.04 -9.67 -10.83
N LEU A 269 -14.56 -8.79 -9.95
CA LEU A 269 -13.64 -9.17 -8.88
C LEU A 269 -14.23 -10.20 -7.89
N ARG A 270 -15.51 -10.04 -7.53
CA ARG A 270 -16.23 -11.01 -6.66
C ARG A 270 -16.25 -12.41 -7.30
N ASP A 271 -16.67 -12.52 -8.56
CA ASP A 271 -16.71 -13.77 -9.31
C ASP A 271 -15.32 -14.44 -9.36
N ALA A 272 -14.27 -13.66 -9.61
CA ALA A 272 -12.90 -14.18 -9.62
C ALA A 272 -12.46 -14.73 -8.25
N ASN A 273 -12.85 -14.07 -7.15
CA ASN A 273 -12.55 -14.54 -5.79
C ASN A 273 -13.36 -15.78 -5.39
N GLU A 274 -14.61 -15.89 -5.83
CA GLU A 274 -15.43 -17.10 -5.64
C GLU A 274 -14.82 -18.30 -6.38
N GLN A 275 -14.46 -18.11 -7.66
CA GLN A 275 -13.76 -19.13 -8.44
C GLN A 275 -12.41 -19.53 -7.81
N LEU A 276 -11.64 -18.55 -7.30
CA LEU A 276 -10.35 -18.80 -6.67
C LEU A 276 -10.51 -19.60 -5.38
N SER A 277 -11.46 -19.21 -4.52
CA SER A 277 -11.75 -19.91 -3.26
C SER A 277 -12.17 -21.35 -3.51
N ALA A 278 -13.07 -21.57 -4.48
CA ALA A 278 -13.50 -22.91 -4.88
C ALA A 278 -12.33 -23.74 -5.44
N TRP A 279 -11.45 -23.14 -6.24
CA TRP A 279 -10.26 -23.82 -6.76
C TRP A 279 -9.23 -24.15 -5.66
N VAL A 280 -9.08 -23.27 -4.66
CA VAL A 280 -8.20 -23.49 -3.51
C VAL A 280 -8.65 -24.72 -2.71
N LEU A 281 -9.94 -24.80 -2.35
CA LEU A 281 -10.49 -25.95 -1.61
C LEU A 281 -10.60 -27.20 -2.49
N GLY A 282 -10.95 -27.02 -3.76
CA GLY A 282 -11.16 -28.11 -4.71
C GLY A 282 -9.86 -28.66 -5.29
N THR A 283 -9.23 -27.95 -6.22
CA THR A 283 -8.07 -28.47 -6.96
C THR A 283 -6.76 -28.35 -6.19
N ALA A 284 -6.48 -27.17 -5.60
CA ALA A 284 -5.19 -26.91 -4.97
C ALA A 284 -5.02 -27.66 -3.64
N GLY A 285 -6.09 -27.75 -2.85
CA GLY A 285 -6.12 -28.42 -1.56
C GLY A 285 -6.10 -29.95 -1.66
N ASN A 286 -6.73 -30.51 -2.70
CA ASN A 286 -6.85 -31.96 -2.89
C ASN A 286 -5.76 -32.59 -3.77
N ARG A 287 -4.77 -31.82 -4.21
CA ARG A 287 -3.65 -32.34 -5.01
C ARG A 287 -2.66 -33.11 -4.13
N VAL A 288 -2.03 -34.14 -4.65
CA VAL A 288 -0.85 -34.72 -4.00
C VAL A 288 0.33 -33.75 -4.18
N HIS A 289 0.80 -33.15 -3.09
CA HIS A 289 1.87 -32.17 -3.14
C HIS A 289 3.24 -32.84 -3.36
N GLY A 290 4.06 -32.31 -4.26
CA GLY A 290 5.28 -32.98 -4.71
C GLY A 290 6.39 -33.13 -3.66
N SER A 291 6.34 -32.37 -2.56
CA SER A 291 7.34 -32.48 -1.47
C SER A 291 6.82 -33.24 -0.25
N THR A 292 5.53 -33.11 0.08
CA THR A 292 4.94 -33.75 1.27
C THR A 292 4.27 -35.08 0.92
N HIS A 293 4.03 -35.35 -0.37
CA HIS A 293 3.29 -36.50 -0.89
C HIS A 293 1.89 -36.67 -0.28
N GLN A 294 1.37 -35.62 0.34
CA GLN A 294 0.06 -35.56 0.97
C GLN A 294 -0.80 -34.48 0.32
N ARG A 295 -2.11 -34.51 0.60
CA ARG A 295 -3.06 -33.51 0.15
C ARG A 295 -3.02 -32.34 1.13
N PRO A 296 -2.71 -31.10 0.68
CA PRO A 296 -2.59 -29.96 1.57
C PRO A 296 -3.80 -29.72 2.46
N LEU A 297 -5.01 -29.95 1.95
CA LEU A 297 -6.24 -29.76 2.72
C LEU A 297 -6.40 -30.80 3.83
N ASP A 298 -6.06 -32.06 3.56
CA ASP A 298 -6.12 -33.14 4.55
C ASP A 298 -5.08 -32.87 5.65
N GLN A 299 -3.84 -32.54 5.28
CA GLN A 299 -2.78 -32.18 6.23
C GLN A 299 -3.14 -30.95 7.08
N PHE A 300 -3.82 -29.97 6.48
CA PHE A 300 -4.31 -28.80 7.21
C PHE A 300 -5.38 -29.16 8.22
N THR A 301 -6.42 -29.87 7.79
CA THR A 301 -7.60 -30.16 8.61
C THR A 301 -7.28 -31.15 9.74
N GLU A 302 -6.49 -32.19 9.44
CA GLU A 302 -6.21 -33.27 10.37
C GLU A 302 -5.08 -32.96 11.36
N VAL A 303 -4.13 -32.10 10.97
CA VAL A 303 -2.89 -31.88 11.75
C VAL A 303 -2.69 -30.43 12.12
N GLU A 304 -2.71 -29.51 11.15
CA GLU A 304 -2.22 -28.14 11.39
C GLU A 304 -3.25 -27.22 12.03
N GLN A 305 -4.52 -27.28 11.62
CA GLN A 305 -5.58 -26.38 12.08
C GLN A 305 -5.76 -26.40 13.61
N PRO A 306 -5.79 -27.55 14.31
CA PRO A 306 -5.93 -27.59 15.76
C PRO A 306 -4.73 -27.01 16.53
N LEU A 307 -3.59 -26.84 15.86
CA LEU A 307 -2.34 -26.35 16.44
C LEU A 307 -2.07 -24.87 16.12
N LEU A 308 -2.95 -24.21 15.36
CA LEU A 308 -2.91 -22.77 15.19
C LEU A 308 -3.32 -22.07 16.49
N GLN A 309 -2.79 -20.86 16.70
CA GLN A 309 -3.26 -20.02 17.80
C GLN A 309 -4.73 -19.64 17.56
N PRO A 310 -5.56 -19.59 18.61
CA PRO A 310 -6.95 -19.23 18.46
C PRO A 310 -7.09 -17.78 17.96
N LEU A 311 -8.16 -17.52 17.21
CA LEU A 311 -8.52 -16.15 16.86
C LEU A 311 -8.92 -15.39 18.14
N PRO A 312 -8.56 -14.10 18.27
CA PRO A 312 -8.98 -13.29 19.40
C PRO A 312 -10.51 -13.10 19.41
N ASP A 313 -11.13 -13.16 20.59
CA ASP A 313 -12.59 -13.01 20.77
C ASP A 313 -13.11 -11.69 20.17
N ALA A 314 -12.33 -10.62 20.34
CA ALA A 314 -12.58 -9.32 19.74
C ALA A 314 -11.57 -9.08 18.61
N PRO A 315 -12.01 -9.03 17.34
CA PRO A 315 -11.12 -8.79 16.22
C PRO A 315 -10.37 -7.44 16.34
N PRO A 316 -9.02 -7.41 16.26
CA PRO A 316 -8.23 -6.20 16.42
C PRO A 316 -8.64 -5.06 15.48
N GLU A 317 -8.62 -3.81 15.98
CA GLU A 317 -8.94 -2.63 15.17
C GLU A 317 -7.80 -2.36 14.18
N LEU A 318 -8.02 -2.66 12.89
CA LEU A 318 -7.06 -2.38 11.84
C LEU A 318 -6.98 -0.88 11.56
N ALA A 319 -5.78 -0.31 11.73
CA ALA A 319 -5.53 1.11 11.57
C ALA A 319 -4.34 1.39 10.67
N THR A 320 -4.42 2.46 9.87
CA THR A 320 -3.28 2.98 9.11
C THR A 320 -2.70 4.19 9.80
N TRP A 321 -1.38 4.25 9.84
CA TRP A 321 -0.62 5.37 10.39
C TRP A 321 0.04 6.17 9.28
N THR A 322 -0.05 7.49 9.37
CA THR A 322 0.68 8.40 8.48
C THR A 322 1.01 9.69 9.20
N GLN A 323 2.15 10.29 8.86
CA GLN A 323 2.47 11.64 9.31
C GLN A 323 1.77 12.65 8.39
N VAL A 324 1.13 13.66 8.98
CA VAL A 324 0.42 14.73 8.25
C VAL A 324 0.85 16.09 8.77
N LYS A 325 0.88 17.08 7.89
CA LYS A 325 1.20 18.47 8.26
C LYS A 325 -0.09 19.28 8.39
N VAL A 326 -0.16 20.09 9.44
CA VAL A 326 -1.29 21.01 9.65
C VAL A 326 -1.13 22.24 8.74
N HIS A 327 -2.12 22.45 7.88
CA HIS A 327 -2.19 23.59 6.97
C HIS A 327 -2.65 24.88 7.69
N ARG A 328 -2.51 26.03 7.03
CA ARG A 328 -2.82 27.36 7.59
C ARG A 328 -4.30 27.55 7.94
N ASP A 329 -5.18 26.79 7.30
CA ASP A 329 -6.61 26.75 7.56
C ASP A 329 -6.99 25.82 8.72
N ALA A 330 -6.00 25.42 9.54
CA ALA A 330 -6.16 24.51 10.68
C ALA A 330 -6.71 23.12 10.27
N HIS A 331 -6.43 22.67 9.05
CA HIS A 331 -6.79 21.32 8.59
C HIS A 331 -5.57 20.46 8.28
N VAL A 332 -5.74 19.15 8.38
CA VAL A 332 -4.86 18.13 7.85
C VAL A 332 -5.55 17.41 6.70
N GLN A 333 -4.78 16.96 5.71
CA GLN A 333 -5.31 16.21 4.58
C GLN A 333 -4.96 14.72 4.69
N PHE A 334 -5.97 13.86 4.56
CA PHE A 334 -5.79 12.42 4.42
C PHE A 334 -6.69 11.89 3.30
N ARG A 335 -6.11 11.22 2.30
CA ARG A 335 -6.82 10.71 1.11
C ARG A 335 -7.76 11.72 0.45
N LYS A 336 -7.30 12.97 0.32
CA LYS A 336 -8.07 14.11 -0.24
C LYS A 336 -9.29 14.56 0.60
N ALA A 337 -9.52 14.00 1.78
CA ALA A 337 -10.44 14.54 2.78
C ALA A 337 -9.67 15.44 3.76
N LEU A 338 -10.36 16.45 4.31
CA LEU A 338 -9.79 17.43 5.23
C LEU A 338 -10.38 17.28 6.63
N TYR A 339 -9.53 17.29 7.64
CA TYR A 339 -9.93 17.16 9.05
C TYR A 339 -9.36 18.34 9.83
N SER A 340 -10.20 19.08 10.54
CA SER A 340 -9.75 20.22 11.34
C SER A 340 -8.96 19.77 12.57
N VAL A 341 -8.03 20.59 13.02
CA VAL A 341 -7.30 20.44 14.29
C VAL A 341 -7.22 21.80 14.98
N PRO A 342 -7.04 21.87 16.31
CA PRO A 342 -6.88 23.13 17.01
C PRO A 342 -5.83 24.03 16.36
N PHE A 343 -6.19 25.28 16.08
CA PHE A 343 -5.36 26.23 15.32
C PHE A 343 -3.98 26.47 15.92
N GLN A 344 -3.78 26.22 17.21
CA GLN A 344 -2.48 26.28 17.88
C GLN A 344 -1.46 25.28 17.30
N ARG A 345 -1.93 24.27 16.56
CA ARG A 345 -1.13 23.23 15.92
C ARG A 345 -0.78 23.56 14.46
N VAL A 346 -1.17 24.72 13.94
CA VAL A 346 -0.87 25.14 12.56
C VAL A 346 0.65 25.10 12.31
N GLY A 347 1.05 24.46 11.19
CA GLY A 347 2.45 24.29 10.80
C GLY A 347 3.16 23.09 11.42
N GLN A 348 2.61 22.47 12.45
CA GLN A 348 3.17 21.28 13.10
C GLN A 348 2.88 20.01 12.28
N SER A 349 3.68 18.96 12.51
CA SER A 349 3.44 17.62 11.97
C SER A 349 2.78 16.74 13.05
N LEU A 350 1.71 16.06 12.70
CA LEU A 350 0.94 15.18 13.58
C LEU A 350 0.95 13.74 13.06
N TRP A 351 0.76 12.79 13.95
CA TRP A 351 0.47 11.40 13.60
C TRP A 351 -1.03 11.20 13.42
N LEU A 352 -1.43 10.67 12.27
CA LEU A 352 -2.82 10.35 11.96
C LEU A 352 -2.99 8.83 11.99
N LYS A 353 -3.90 8.35 12.85
CA LYS A 353 -4.39 6.97 12.91
C LYS A 353 -5.77 6.91 12.26
N ALA A 354 -5.87 6.26 11.10
CA ALA A 354 -7.13 6.06 10.39
C ALA A 354 -7.61 4.62 10.51
N THR A 355 -8.80 4.43 11.05
CA THR A 355 -9.49 3.12 11.14
C THR A 355 -10.59 3.06 10.09
N SER A 356 -11.41 2.01 10.02
CA SER A 356 -12.50 1.96 9.03
C SER A 356 -13.56 3.05 9.26
N THR A 357 -13.72 3.53 10.49
CA THR A 357 -14.80 4.44 10.89
C THR A 357 -14.30 5.78 11.42
N THR A 358 -13.08 5.85 11.93
CA THR A 358 -12.58 7.06 12.60
C THR A 358 -11.20 7.49 12.12
N VAL A 359 -10.90 8.78 12.32
CA VAL A 359 -9.59 9.39 12.14
C VAL A 359 -9.22 10.06 13.44
N ARG A 360 -8.12 9.62 14.06
CA ARG A 360 -7.55 10.16 15.29
C ARG A 360 -6.22 10.83 14.99
N LEU A 361 -6.02 12.01 15.55
CA LEU A 361 -4.84 12.85 15.34
C LEU A 361 -4.07 13.00 16.64
N TYR A 362 -2.77 12.73 16.60
CA TYR A 362 -1.88 12.74 17.76
C TYR A 362 -0.74 13.73 17.56
N ALA A 363 -0.50 14.56 18.58
CA ALA A 363 0.75 15.28 18.75
C ALA A 363 1.60 14.45 19.70
N ASP A 364 2.63 13.79 19.18
CA ASP A 364 3.41 12.78 19.89
C ASP A 364 2.52 11.66 20.46
N HIS A 365 2.26 11.69 21.76
CA HIS A 365 1.42 10.72 22.48
C HIS A 365 0.03 11.26 22.85
N GLN A 366 -0.22 12.57 22.67
CA GLN A 366 -1.46 13.22 23.06
C GLN A 366 -2.48 13.18 21.92
N LEU A 367 -3.67 12.64 22.19
CA LEU A 367 -4.81 12.73 21.26
C LEU A 367 -5.28 14.19 21.17
N VAL A 368 -5.19 14.76 19.97
CA VAL A 368 -5.52 16.16 19.68
C VAL A 368 -6.95 16.30 19.15
N ALA A 369 -7.35 15.41 18.24
CA ALA A 369 -8.67 15.47 17.60
C ALA A 369 -9.13 14.08 17.15
N THR A 370 -10.45 13.88 17.14
CA THR A 370 -11.09 12.66 16.62
C THR A 370 -12.22 13.04 15.68
N HIS A 371 -12.29 12.39 14.53
CA HIS A 371 -13.30 12.61 13.50
C HIS A 371 -13.87 11.29 12.99
N THR A 372 -15.10 11.34 12.49
CA THR A 372 -15.62 10.28 11.62
C THR A 372 -14.84 10.25 10.31
N ARG A 373 -14.49 9.06 9.82
CA ARG A 373 -13.74 8.90 8.59
C ARG A 373 -14.57 9.29 7.38
N LEU A 374 -14.00 10.16 6.55
CA LEU A 374 -14.57 10.61 5.28
C LEU A 374 -13.90 9.85 4.13
N PHE A 375 -14.69 9.53 3.10
CA PHE A 375 -14.24 8.73 1.95
C PHE A 375 -14.28 9.49 0.62
N ALA A 376 -15.06 10.57 0.50
CA ALA A 376 -15.13 11.33 -0.74
C ALA A 376 -14.10 12.47 -0.75
N ALA A 377 -13.44 12.65 -1.89
CA ALA A 377 -12.46 13.71 -2.09
C ALA A 377 -13.12 15.09 -1.93
N GLY A 378 -12.45 16.00 -1.22
CA GLY A 378 -12.92 17.37 -0.97
C GLY A 378 -13.85 17.52 0.24
N GLN A 379 -14.34 16.43 0.84
CA GLN A 379 -15.12 16.52 2.07
C GLN A 379 -14.29 17.09 3.23
N ARG A 380 -14.96 17.81 4.12
CA ARG A 380 -14.34 18.45 5.30
C ARG A 380 -15.08 18.02 6.57
N SER A 381 -14.33 17.58 7.57
CA SER A 381 -14.81 17.45 8.94
C SER A 381 -14.21 18.58 9.77
N THR A 382 -14.99 19.65 9.94
CA THR A 382 -14.58 20.86 10.64
C THR A 382 -15.32 20.98 11.97
N VAL A 383 -14.58 21.00 13.07
CA VAL A 383 -15.09 21.32 14.41
C VAL A 383 -14.88 22.80 14.64
N THR A 384 -15.93 23.52 15.03
CA THR A 384 -15.90 24.98 15.19
C THR A 384 -14.81 25.43 16.16
N ASP A 385 -14.65 24.73 17.29
CA ASP A 385 -13.70 25.06 18.36
C ASP A 385 -12.23 24.91 17.94
N HIS A 386 -11.96 24.24 16.81
CA HIS A 386 -10.62 24.14 16.26
C HIS A 386 -10.15 25.43 15.58
N MET A 387 -11.07 26.33 15.24
CA MET A 387 -10.76 27.58 14.54
C MET A 387 -10.28 28.68 15.49
N PRO A 388 -9.51 29.67 15.00
CA PRO A 388 -9.15 30.84 15.80
C PRO A 388 -10.40 31.59 16.28
N PRO A 389 -10.45 32.07 17.54
CA PRO A 389 -11.60 32.80 18.08
C PRO A 389 -12.05 33.99 17.21
N GLU A 390 -11.11 34.68 16.58
CA GLU A 390 -11.39 35.79 15.65
C GLU A 390 -12.12 35.33 14.38
N ALA A 391 -11.72 34.17 13.83
CA ALA A 391 -12.34 33.58 12.66
C ALA A 391 -13.74 33.05 13.00
N ILE A 392 -13.91 32.43 14.17
CA ILE A 392 -15.22 32.01 14.69
C ILE A 392 -16.13 33.23 14.87
N ALA A 393 -15.64 34.30 15.50
CA ALA A 393 -16.39 35.53 15.69
C ALA A 393 -16.76 36.22 14.37
N HIS A 394 -16.02 36.00 13.29
CA HIS A 394 -16.38 36.46 11.96
C HIS A 394 -17.45 35.58 11.31
N LEU A 395 -17.30 34.25 11.37
CA LEU A 395 -18.25 33.27 10.83
C LEU A 395 -19.62 33.36 11.50
N LEU A 396 -19.67 33.59 12.82
CA LEU A 396 -20.92 33.71 13.59
C LEU A 396 -21.66 35.05 13.37
N ARG A 397 -21.03 36.06 12.75
CA ARG A 397 -21.64 37.37 12.46
C ARG A 397 -22.21 37.40 11.05
N ASP A 398 -23.08 36.44 10.76
CA ASP A 398 -23.77 36.32 9.47
C ASP A 398 -24.79 37.47 9.26
N PRO A 399 -25.40 37.62 8.06
CA PRO A 399 -26.41 38.65 7.82
C PRO A 399 -27.60 38.59 8.79
N GLN A 400 -27.99 37.39 9.23
CA GLN A 400 -29.09 37.20 10.19
C GLN A 400 -28.72 37.71 11.59
N TRP A 401 -27.50 37.47 12.04
CA TRP A 401 -26.94 38.05 13.26
C TRP A 401 -26.93 39.58 13.15
N CYS A 402 -26.52 40.13 12.00
CA CYS A 402 -26.51 41.58 11.79
C CYS A 402 -27.92 42.18 11.91
N ARG A 403 -28.94 41.55 11.31
CA ARG A 403 -30.34 41.98 11.43
C ARG A 403 -30.82 41.95 12.88
N ARG A 404 -30.63 40.83 13.59
CA ARG A 404 -31.04 40.69 15.01
C ARG A 404 -30.36 41.69 15.93
N GLN A 405 -29.10 42.06 15.67
CA GLN A 405 -28.42 43.09 16.45
C GLN A 405 -28.93 44.50 16.11
N ALA A 406 -29.23 44.77 14.84
CA ALA A 406 -29.80 46.05 14.43
C ALA A 406 -31.18 46.28 15.07
N GLU A 407 -32.03 45.26 15.11
CA GLU A 407 -33.35 45.29 15.78
C GLU A 407 -33.24 45.66 17.27
N ARG A 408 -32.18 45.19 17.95
CA ARG A 408 -31.93 45.52 19.37
C ARG A 408 -31.42 46.94 19.58
N ILE A 409 -30.77 47.53 18.58
CA ILE A 409 -30.27 48.91 18.62
C ILE A 409 -31.42 49.88 18.35
N GLY A 410 -32.21 49.62 17.30
CA GLY A 410 -33.40 50.40 16.98
C GLY A 410 -33.84 50.35 15.51
N PRO A 411 -34.99 50.99 15.19
CA PRO A 411 -35.59 50.96 13.86
C PRO A 411 -34.70 51.58 12.76
N ALA A 412 -34.05 52.71 13.01
CA ALA A 412 -33.19 53.37 12.03
C ALA A 412 -31.92 52.57 11.74
N CYS A 413 -31.32 51.93 12.76
CA CYS A 413 -30.22 50.99 12.55
C CYS A 413 -30.67 49.81 11.68
N THR A 414 -31.86 49.26 11.94
CA THR A 414 -32.45 48.16 11.18
C THR A 414 -32.62 48.53 9.70
N THR A 415 -33.27 49.66 9.40
CA THR A 415 -33.46 50.14 8.03
C THR A 415 -32.13 50.39 7.32
N LEU A 416 -31.12 50.91 8.02
CA LEU A 416 -29.80 51.13 7.43
C LEU A 416 -29.10 49.82 7.06
N ILE A 417 -29.15 48.81 7.93
CA ILE A 417 -28.59 47.48 7.67
C ILE A 417 -29.32 46.79 6.50
N GLU A 418 -30.64 46.93 6.41
CA GLU A 418 -31.42 46.43 5.28
C GLU A 418 -31.04 47.11 3.96
N ARG A 419 -30.90 48.44 3.95
CA ARG A 419 -30.42 49.18 2.76
C ARG A 419 -29.01 48.77 2.34
N LEU A 420 -28.12 48.50 3.29
CA LEU A 420 -26.79 47.96 3.00
C LEU A 420 -26.88 46.60 2.30
N PHE A 421 -27.75 45.70 2.78
CA PHE A 421 -27.95 44.38 2.19
C PHE A 421 -28.77 44.39 0.88
N ALA A 422 -29.56 45.44 0.62
CA ALA A 422 -30.33 45.62 -0.60
C ALA A 422 -29.49 46.13 -1.80
N ASN A 423 -28.21 46.42 -1.59
CA ASN A 423 -27.30 46.85 -2.66
C ASN A 423 -27.11 45.73 -3.69
N ARG A 424 -27.40 46.02 -4.97
CA ARG A 424 -27.34 45.04 -6.06
C ARG A 424 -25.93 44.69 -6.55
N VAL A 425 -24.93 45.47 -6.16
CA VAL A 425 -23.56 45.37 -6.68
C VAL A 425 -22.58 44.85 -5.62
N LEU A 426 -22.75 45.22 -4.34
CA LEU A 426 -21.81 44.89 -3.27
C LEU A 426 -22.47 44.14 -2.11
N GLU A 427 -21.85 43.04 -1.68
CA GLU A 427 -22.19 42.36 -0.42
C GLU A 427 -21.64 43.15 0.78
N ASN A 428 -22.47 44.01 1.35
CA ASN A 428 -22.07 44.94 2.42
C ASN A 428 -22.00 44.33 3.83
N LEU A 429 -21.71 43.03 3.96
CA LEU A 429 -21.62 42.36 5.27
C LEU A 429 -20.59 42.99 6.21
N ARG A 430 -19.41 43.34 5.69
CA ARG A 430 -18.37 44.01 6.48
C ARG A 430 -18.81 45.40 6.96
N ALA A 431 -19.54 46.13 6.13
CA ALA A 431 -20.09 47.43 6.49
C ALA A 431 -21.15 47.27 7.59
N ALA A 432 -22.06 46.30 7.45
CA ALA A 432 -23.08 45.99 8.45
C ALA A 432 -22.47 45.57 9.80
N GLN A 433 -21.50 44.64 9.79
CA GLN A 433 -20.73 44.25 10.98
C GLN A 433 -19.98 45.44 11.61
N GLY A 434 -19.50 46.36 10.77
CA GLY A 434 -18.83 47.59 11.19
C GLY A 434 -19.78 48.54 11.92
N VAL A 435 -20.97 48.80 11.36
CA VAL A 435 -22.01 49.66 11.98
C VAL A 435 -22.38 49.14 13.37
N ILE A 436 -22.71 47.84 13.49
CA ILE A 436 -23.07 47.22 14.78
C ILE A 436 -21.93 47.33 15.79
N ARG A 437 -20.67 47.24 15.35
CA ARG A 437 -19.50 47.36 16.23
C ARG A 437 -19.37 48.74 16.85
N LEU A 438 -19.85 49.81 16.20
CA LEU A 438 -19.80 51.18 16.71
C LEU A 438 -20.62 51.35 18.00
N ALA A 439 -21.63 50.50 18.24
CA ALA A 439 -22.42 50.50 19.47
C ALA A 439 -21.55 50.29 20.73
N LYS A 440 -20.45 49.53 20.61
CA LYS A 440 -19.52 49.30 21.72
C LYS A 440 -18.73 50.56 22.11
N ALA A 441 -18.46 51.44 21.16
CA ALA A 441 -17.64 52.63 21.38
C ALA A 441 -18.48 53.88 21.72
N TYR A 442 -19.70 53.98 21.17
CA TYR A 442 -20.51 55.19 21.26
C TYR A 442 -21.87 55.01 21.94
N SER A 443 -22.20 53.83 22.45
CA SER A 443 -23.53 53.43 22.95
C SER A 443 -24.57 53.13 21.85
N PRO A 444 -25.55 52.25 22.13
CA PRO A 444 -26.64 51.94 21.19
C PRO A 444 -27.49 53.16 20.82
N GLU A 445 -27.76 54.05 21.77
CA GLU A 445 -28.66 55.20 21.59
C GLU A 445 -28.04 56.27 20.67
N ARG A 446 -26.72 56.47 20.76
CA ARG A 446 -26.00 57.34 19.81
C ARG A 446 -25.94 56.72 18.43
N LEU A 447 -25.69 55.41 18.36
CA LEU A 447 -25.64 54.71 17.08
C LEU A 447 -26.98 54.78 16.34
N GLU A 448 -28.09 54.61 17.05
CA GLU A 448 -29.43 54.71 16.47
C GLU A 448 -29.70 56.09 15.85
N ARG A 449 -29.39 57.17 16.59
CA ARG A 449 -29.52 58.55 16.10
C ARG A 449 -28.58 58.84 14.93
N ALA A 450 -27.37 58.28 14.95
CA ALA A 450 -26.45 58.39 13.82
C ALA A 450 -26.95 57.65 12.57
N CYS A 451 -27.59 56.49 12.74
CA CYS A 451 -28.22 55.76 11.64
C CYS A 451 -29.41 56.54 11.08
N GLN A 452 -30.25 57.13 11.94
CA GLN A 452 -31.36 57.98 11.54
C GLN A 452 -30.87 59.16 10.69
N ARG A 453 -29.88 59.91 11.19
CA ARG A 453 -29.30 61.04 10.44
C ARG A 453 -28.68 60.58 9.12
N ALA A 454 -27.99 59.44 9.07
CA ALA A 454 -27.43 58.92 7.83
C ALA A 454 -28.51 58.56 6.79
N LEU A 455 -29.68 58.07 7.24
CA LEU A 455 -30.83 57.79 6.38
C LEU A 455 -31.52 59.06 5.88
N GLU A 456 -31.61 60.11 6.70
CA GLU A 456 -32.17 61.42 6.31
C GLU A 456 -31.38 62.06 5.15
N PHE A 457 -30.05 61.94 5.17
CA PHE A 457 -29.18 62.42 4.08
C PHE A 457 -28.99 61.41 2.94
N ASP A 458 -29.80 60.34 2.90
CA ASP A 458 -29.74 59.24 1.93
C ASP A 458 -28.32 58.66 1.72
N ASN A 459 -27.54 58.58 2.80
CA ASN A 459 -26.17 58.07 2.77
C ASN A 459 -26.01 56.87 3.72
N PRO A 460 -26.64 55.70 3.40
CA PRO A 460 -26.61 54.50 4.23
C PRO A 460 -25.27 53.75 4.07
N ARG A 461 -24.15 54.43 4.36
CA ARG A 461 -22.79 53.87 4.30
C ARG A 461 -22.17 53.86 5.69
N TYR A 462 -21.40 52.82 6.00
CA TYR A 462 -20.63 52.73 7.25
C TYR A 462 -19.81 53.99 7.54
N ARG A 463 -19.12 54.55 6.53
CA ARG A 463 -18.30 55.76 6.68
C ARG A 463 -19.12 56.98 7.10
N ALA A 464 -20.35 57.11 6.61
CA ALA A 464 -21.24 58.22 6.95
C ALA A 464 -21.64 58.13 8.43
N VAL A 465 -22.13 56.96 8.87
CA VAL A 465 -22.49 56.70 10.28
C VAL A 465 -21.30 56.93 11.22
N LYS A 466 -20.11 56.44 10.84
CA LYS A 466 -18.89 56.65 11.60
C LYS A 466 -18.53 58.15 11.73
N THR A 467 -18.60 58.90 10.62
CA THR A 467 -18.29 60.34 10.60
C THR A 467 -19.29 61.14 11.44
N ILE A 468 -20.57 60.76 11.41
CA ILE A 468 -21.63 61.38 12.21
C ILE A 468 -21.34 61.21 13.71
N LEU A 469 -20.98 60.00 14.14
CA LEU A 469 -20.62 59.70 15.54
C LEU A 469 -19.33 60.40 15.99
N GLU A 470 -18.29 60.40 15.14
CA GLU A 470 -17.00 61.05 15.43
C GLU A 470 -17.15 62.56 15.60
N ARG A 471 -18.02 63.20 14.80
CA ARG A 471 -18.28 64.64 14.86
C ARG A 471 -19.39 65.03 15.83
N GLY A 472 -19.99 64.08 16.54
CA GLY A 472 -21.11 64.33 17.46
C GLY A 472 -22.39 64.82 16.79
N LEU A 473 -22.52 64.66 15.47
CA LEU A 473 -23.65 65.15 14.68
C LEU A 473 -24.96 64.42 15.01
N ASP A 474 -24.86 63.25 15.67
CA ASP A 474 -25.98 62.48 16.23
C ASP A 474 -26.65 63.17 17.44
N GLN A 475 -26.03 64.20 18.01
CA GLN A 475 -26.50 64.91 19.19
C GLN A 475 -27.21 66.23 18.88
N HIS A 476 -27.24 66.64 17.62
CA HIS A 476 -27.96 67.84 17.18
C HIS A 476 -29.43 67.50 16.92
N THR A 477 -30.34 68.19 17.62
CA THR A 477 -31.80 67.96 17.59
C THR A 477 -32.47 68.47 16.32
N ASP A 478 -31.77 69.21 15.46
CA ASP A 478 -32.35 69.87 14.29
C ASP A 478 -31.55 69.59 13.00
N PRO A 479 -32.12 68.90 12.00
CA PRO A 479 -31.49 68.69 10.70
C PRO A 479 -31.32 70.00 9.91
N GLN A 480 -32.15 71.01 10.15
CA GLN A 480 -32.17 72.25 9.38
C GLN A 480 -31.18 73.31 9.88
N GLN A 481 -30.74 73.24 11.15
CA GLN A 481 -29.69 74.14 11.65
C GLN A 481 -28.28 73.80 11.14
N ALA A 482 -28.11 72.67 10.44
CA ALA A 482 -26.84 72.28 9.83
C ALA A 482 -26.63 72.81 8.40
N PHE A 483 -27.63 73.50 7.82
CA PHE A 483 -27.29 74.51 6.82
C PHE A 483 -26.73 75.68 7.61
N ASP A 484 -25.42 75.85 7.51
CA ASP A 484 -24.73 77.03 7.99
C ASP A 484 -25.61 78.26 7.72
N GLN A 485 -25.86 79.09 8.73
CA GLN A 485 -26.14 80.49 8.46
C GLN A 485 -25.02 80.94 7.54
N LEU A 486 -25.33 81.15 6.27
CA LEU A 486 -24.39 81.64 5.26
C LEU A 486 -23.70 82.85 5.88
N GLY A 487 -22.39 82.73 6.14
CA GLY A 487 -21.62 83.81 6.77
C GLY A 487 -21.80 85.12 6.00
N GLU A 488 -21.56 86.27 6.63
CA GLU A 488 -21.80 87.61 6.05
C GLU A 488 -21.29 87.79 4.60
N ALA A 489 -20.26 87.05 4.19
CA ALA A 489 -19.77 87.02 2.81
C ALA A 489 -20.80 86.55 1.75
N TYR A 490 -21.83 85.81 2.15
CA TYR A 490 -22.87 85.23 1.28
C TYR A 490 -24.29 85.77 1.57
N THR A 491 -24.47 86.51 2.67
CA THR A 491 -25.74 87.15 3.07
C THR A 491 -25.68 88.67 3.01
N GLY A 492 -24.49 89.26 3.08
CA GLY A 492 -24.25 90.66 2.72
C GLY A 492 -24.23 90.79 1.20
N GLY A 493 -24.98 91.76 0.67
CA GLY A 493 -25.01 92.09 -0.75
C GLY A 493 -23.60 92.35 -1.28
N GLY A 494 -22.95 91.31 -1.81
CA GLY A 494 -21.63 91.39 -2.38
C GLY A 494 -21.62 92.42 -3.51
N ARG A 495 -20.49 93.09 -3.72
CA ARG A 495 -20.32 94.14 -4.73
C ARG A 495 -20.71 93.72 -6.17
N PHE A 496 -20.86 92.42 -6.41
CA PHE A 496 -21.32 91.80 -7.66
C PHE A 496 -22.61 90.96 -7.55
N SER A 497 -23.26 90.89 -6.38
CA SER A 497 -24.55 90.20 -6.25
C SER A 497 -25.66 91.08 -6.83
N ARG A 498 -26.30 90.61 -7.90
CA ARG A 498 -27.52 91.25 -8.44
C ARG A 498 -28.72 90.80 -7.61
N ASP A 499 -29.54 91.75 -7.20
CA ASP A 499 -30.82 91.50 -6.53
C ASP A 499 -31.73 90.67 -7.44
N THR A 500 -32.15 89.50 -6.97
CA THR A 500 -33.02 88.58 -7.72
C THR A 500 -34.40 89.18 -7.96
N ARG A 501 -34.82 90.20 -7.20
CA ARG A 501 -36.06 90.97 -7.44
C ARG A 501 -35.96 91.92 -8.63
N LYS A 502 -34.74 92.22 -9.12
CA LYS A 502 -34.49 93.01 -10.34
C LYS A 502 -34.27 92.17 -11.60
N LEU A 503 -34.12 90.86 -11.45
CA LEU A 503 -33.96 89.92 -12.57
C LEU A 503 -35.29 89.41 -13.13
N LEU A 504 -36.39 89.58 -12.38
CA LEU A 504 -37.73 89.10 -12.73
C LEU A 504 -38.75 90.25 -12.74
N THR A 505 -38.47 91.29 -13.52
CA THR A 505 -39.52 92.24 -13.92
C THR A 505 -40.06 91.85 -15.29
N HIS A 506 -41.30 91.36 -15.25
CA HIS A 506 -42.20 90.87 -16.31
C HIS A 506 -42.06 89.40 -16.71
#